data_AF-A0A2G7GZC3-F1
#
_entry.id   AF-A0A2G7GZC3-F1
#
_cell.length_a   1.000
_cell.length_b   1.000
_cell.length_c   1.000
_cell.angle_alpha   90.00
_cell.angle_beta   90.00
_cell.angle_gamma   90.00
#
_symmetry.space_group_name_H-M   'P 1'
#
loop_
_entity.id
_entity.type
_entity.pdbx_description
1 polymer ?
#
loop_
_entity_poly.entity_id
_entity_poly.type
_entity_poly.pdbx_seq_one_letter_code
_entity_poly.pdbx_strand_id
1 'polypeptide(L)'
;MSDRELNFAKEILGSRSYRDVPDDEVLREAERLLGDWMSGEARMERPKLYDHYALLLLSLTRQVRALESRVSELEAARGPQ
;
A
#
# COMPACT_ATOMS: atom_id res chain seq x y z
N MET A 1 -9.26 -24.33 -3.21
CA MET A 1 -9.09 -22.88 -3.45
C MET A 1 -10.43 -22.24 -3.30
N SER A 2 -10.53 -21.14 -2.54
CA SER A 2 -11.75 -20.36 -2.46
C SER A 2 -12.01 -19.73 -3.84
N ASP A 3 -13.22 -19.86 -4.37
CA ASP A 3 -13.64 -19.19 -5.63
C ASP A 3 -13.87 -17.69 -5.46
N ARG A 4 -13.48 -17.12 -4.30
CA ARG A 4 -13.59 -15.69 -4.02
C ARG A 4 -12.52 -14.92 -4.78
N GLU A 5 -12.96 -14.11 -5.74
CA GLU A 5 -12.12 -13.10 -6.37
C GLU A 5 -11.95 -11.90 -5.41
N LEU A 6 -10.71 -11.41 -5.27
CA LEU A 6 -10.37 -10.28 -4.40
C LEU A 6 -10.44 -8.96 -5.16
N ASN A 7 -11.17 -8.00 -4.60
CA ASN A 7 -11.13 -6.62 -5.05
C ASN A 7 -10.21 -5.80 -4.14
N PHE A 8 -8.99 -5.55 -4.59
CA PHE A 8 -7.92 -4.98 -3.76
C PHE A 8 -8.30 -3.66 -3.08
N ALA A 9 -8.90 -2.74 -3.83
CA ALA A 9 -9.37 -1.46 -3.28
C ALA A 9 -10.50 -1.66 -2.26
N LYS A 10 -11.46 -2.55 -2.53
CA LYS A 10 -12.54 -2.85 -1.60
C LYS A 10 -12.05 -3.55 -0.33
N GLU A 11 -11.11 -4.49 -0.45
CA GLU A 11 -10.53 -5.21 0.69
C GLU A 11 -9.75 -4.25 1.62
N ILE A 12 -9.06 -3.24 1.06
CA ILE A 12 -8.32 -2.24 1.84
C ILE A 12 -9.25 -1.14 2.40
N LEU A 13 -10.11 -0.56 1.56
CA LEU A 13 -10.93 0.59 1.95
C LEU A 13 -12.15 0.18 2.78
N GLY A 14 -12.72 -1.00 2.54
CA GLY A 14 -14.03 -1.38 3.05
C GLY A 14 -15.10 -0.38 2.61
N SER A 15 -15.69 0.33 3.57
CA SER A 15 -16.67 1.40 3.34
C SER A 15 -16.11 2.81 3.47
N ARG A 16 -14.79 2.96 3.68
CA ARG A 16 -14.14 4.24 3.93
C ARG A 16 -13.71 4.92 2.64
N SER A 17 -13.55 6.24 2.68
CA SER A 17 -12.83 6.96 1.62
C SER A 17 -11.35 6.65 1.68
N TYR A 18 -10.65 6.67 0.54
CA TYR A 18 -9.19 6.52 0.49
C TYR A 18 -8.42 7.57 1.31
N ARG A 19 -9.08 8.69 1.65
CA ARG A 19 -8.51 9.75 2.49
C ARG A 19 -8.55 9.42 3.97
N ASP A 20 -9.41 8.49 4.37
CA ASP A 20 -9.66 8.13 5.76
C ASP A 20 -8.88 6.86 6.17
N VAL A 21 -8.13 6.26 5.24
CA VAL A 21 -7.30 5.08 5.49
C VAL A 21 -5.83 5.51 5.59
N PRO A 22 -5.17 5.30 6.73
CA PRO A 22 -3.76 5.60 6.92
C PRO A 22 -2.85 4.85 5.93
N ASP A 23 -1.74 5.48 5.53
CA ASP A 23 -0.82 4.88 4.55
C ASP A 23 -0.19 3.57 5.06
N ASP A 24 0.11 3.45 6.36
CA ASP A 24 0.63 2.23 6.97
C ASP A 24 -0.37 1.07 6.92
N GLU A 25 -1.66 1.37 7.09
CA GLU A 25 -2.73 0.39 6.93
C GLU A 25 -2.83 -0.09 5.48
N VAL A 26 -2.82 0.85 4.51
CA VAL A 26 -2.84 0.52 3.08
C VAL A 26 -1.65 -0.37 2.71
N LEU A 27 -0.45 -0.03 3.17
CA LEU A 27 0.78 -0.78 2.86
C LEU A 27 0.73 -2.20 3.43
N ARG A 28 0.33 -2.36 4.70
CA ARG A 28 0.23 -3.66 5.37
C ARG A 28 -0.79 -4.59 4.71
N GLU A 29 -1.99 -4.08 4.40
CA GLU A 29 -3.01 -4.90 3.74
C GLU A 29 -2.65 -5.19 2.28
N ALA A 30 -2.03 -4.24 1.59
CA ALA A 30 -1.53 -4.48 0.24
C ALA A 30 -0.45 -5.57 0.20
N GLU A 31 0.48 -5.56 1.15
CA GLU A 31 1.50 -6.61 1.29
C GLU A 31 0.86 -8.00 1.49
N ARG A 32 -0.12 -8.10 2.39
CA ARG A 32 -0.86 -9.35 2.63
C ARG A 32 -1.56 -9.84 1.36
N LEU A 33 -2.36 -8.99 0.73
CA LEU A 33 -3.14 -9.35 -0.46
C LEU A 33 -2.26 -9.72 -1.66
N LEU A 34 -1.13 -9.04 -1.85
CA LEU A 34 -0.15 -9.41 -2.87
C LEU A 34 0.52 -10.74 -2.54
N GLY A 35 0.86 -10.98 -1.27
CA GLY A 35 1.36 -12.27 -0.80
C GLY A 35 0.42 -13.41 -1.16
N ASP A 36 -0.86 -13.28 -0.79
CA ASP A 36 -1.91 -14.28 -1.05
C ASP A 36 -2.12 -14.52 -2.56
N TRP A 37 -2.01 -13.47 -3.37
CA TRP A 37 -2.11 -13.59 -4.84
C TRP A 37 -0.87 -14.26 -5.45
N MET A 38 0.33 -13.85 -5.03
CA MET A 38 1.60 -14.40 -5.53
C MET A 38 1.79 -15.88 -5.13
N SER A 39 1.27 -16.29 -3.97
CA SER A 39 1.28 -17.69 -3.55
C SER A 39 0.24 -18.55 -4.26
N GLY A 40 -0.71 -17.94 -4.98
CA GLY A 40 -1.83 -18.62 -5.63
C GLY A 40 -2.96 -19.03 -4.67
N GLU A 41 -2.92 -18.57 -3.41
CA GLU A 41 -3.97 -18.80 -2.42
C GLU A 41 -5.24 -18.00 -2.72
N ALA A 42 -5.08 -16.85 -3.39
CA ALA A 42 -6.19 -16.01 -3.82
C ALA A 42 -6.13 -15.66 -5.31
N ARG A 43 -7.30 -15.49 -5.91
CA ARG A 43 -7.46 -14.90 -7.24
C ARG A 43 -7.89 -13.45 -7.05
N MET A 44 -7.26 -12.54 -7.79
CA MET A 44 -7.75 -11.16 -7.87
C MET A 44 -8.88 -11.10 -8.90
N GLU A 45 -9.89 -10.27 -8.65
CA GLU A 45 -10.85 -9.89 -9.69
C GLU A 45 -10.08 -9.34 -10.90
N ARG A 46 -10.73 -9.21 -12.06
CA ARG A 46 -10.15 -8.49 -13.21
C ARG A 46 -10.48 -6.99 -13.25
N PRO A 47 -10.12 -6.15 -12.27
CA PRO A 47 -9.94 -4.73 -12.52
C PRO A 47 -8.73 -4.50 -13.43
N LYS A 48 -8.69 -3.33 -14.03
CA LYS A 48 -7.49 -2.92 -14.75
C LYS A 48 -6.34 -2.86 -13.76
N LEU A 49 -5.18 -3.39 -14.14
CA LEU A 49 -3.98 -3.50 -13.30
C LEU A 49 -3.63 -2.18 -12.58
N TYR A 50 -3.84 -1.04 -13.24
CA TYR A 50 -3.59 0.28 -12.68
C TYR A 50 -4.50 0.66 -11.50
N ASP A 51 -5.75 0.19 -11.48
CA ASP A 51 -6.69 0.50 -10.40
C ASP A 51 -6.28 -0.19 -9.10
N HIS A 52 -5.65 -1.37 -9.20
CA HIS A 52 -5.13 -2.11 -8.05
C HIS A 52 -3.94 -1.43 -7.38
N TYR A 53 -3.03 -0.89 -8.19
CA TYR A 53 -1.79 -0.32 -7.68
C TYR A 53 -1.90 1.15 -7.32
N ALA A 54 -2.97 1.85 -7.70
CA ALA A 54 -3.10 3.28 -7.42
C ALA A 54 -3.01 3.61 -5.91
N LEU A 55 -3.70 2.86 -5.06
CA LEU A 55 -3.65 3.05 -3.61
C LEU A 55 -2.26 2.75 -3.05
N LEU A 56 -1.69 1.59 -3.43
CA LEU A 56 -0.36 1.19 -3.01
C LEU A 56 0.72 2.21 -3.42
N LEU A 57 0.72 2.63 -4.69
CA LEU A 57 1.69 3.58 -5.23
C LEU A 57 1.58 4.96 -4.56
N LEU A 58 0.35 5.41 -4.28
CA LEU A 58 0.14 6.66 -3.55
C LEU A 58 0.71 6.59 -2.14
N SER A 59 0.40 5.53 -1.39
CA SER A 59 0.90 5.35 -0.02
C SER A 59 2.42 5.16 0.02
N LEU A 60 3.01 4.43 -0.94
CA LEU A 60 4.47 4.34 -1.10
C LEU A 60 5.10 5.71 -1.36
N THR A 61 4.53 6.51 -2.26
CA THR A 61 5.05 7.85 -2.58
C THR A 61 5.05 8.76 -1.34
N ARG A 62 4.01 8.69 -0.52
CA ARG A 62 3.92 9.45 0.74
C ARG A 62 4.91 8.96 1.79
N GLN A 63 5.03 7.64 1.95
CA GLN A 63 5.97 7.03 2.88
C GLN A 63 7.42 7.38 2.51
N VAL A 64 7.78 7.34 1.23
CA VAL A 64 9.10 7.75 0.74
C VAL A 64 9.38 9.20 1.10
N ARG A 65 8.46 10.13 0.81
CA ARG A 65 8.62 11.55 1.19
C ARG A 65 8.78 11.76 2.69
N ALA A 66 8.02 11.02 3.50
CA ALA A 66 8.14 11.08 4.95
C ALA A 66 9.51 10.56 5.44
N LEU A 67 10.02 9.49 4.85
CA LEU A 67 11.34 8.94 5.16
C LEU A 67 12.46 9.90 4.70
N GLU A 68 12.35 10.47 3.51
CA GLU A 68 13.29 11.48 3.01
C GLU A 68 13.37 12.70 3.94
N SER A 69 12.22 13.20 4.43
CA SER A 69 12.18 14.28 5.42
C SER A 69 12.91 13.90 6.71
N ARG A 70 12.63 12.70 7.25
CA ARG A 70 13.27 12.21 8.47
C ARG A 70 14.77 12.01 8.30
N VAL A 71 15.22 11.49 7.15
CA VAL A 71 16.64 11.34 6.84
C VAL A 71 17.31 12.71 6.77
N SER A 72 16.70 13.67 6.08
CA SER A 72 17.22 15.03 5.99
C SER A 72 17.36 15.71 7.36
N GLU A 73 16.37 15.54 8.24
CA GLU A 73 16.42 16.03 9.63
C GLU A 73 17.56 15.37 10.43
N LEU A 74 17.75 14.05 10.30
CA LEU A 74 18.82 13.31 10.97
C LEU A 74 20.21 13.71 10.44
N GLU A 75 20.35 13.90 9.13
CA GLU A 75 21.58 14.36 8.49
C GLU A 75 21.94 15.79 8.92
N ALA A 76 20.94 16.68 9.01
CA ALA A 76 21.13 18.04 9.52
C ALA A 76 21.54 18.06 11.00
N ALA A 77 20.93 17.20 11.83
CA ALA A 77 21.25 17.08 13.25
C ALA A 77 22.65 16.50 13.52
N ARG A 78 23.19 15.69 12.59
CA ARG A 78 24.51 15.07 12.72
C ARG A 78 25.67 16.06 12.50
N GLY A 79 25.41 17.22 11.88
CA GLY A 79 26.42 18.23 11.54
C GLY A 79 27.38 17.76 10.43
N PRO A 80 28.12 18.68 9.78
CA PRO A 80 29.16 18.29 8.81
C PRO A 80 30.24 17.47 9.52
N GLN A 81 30.54 16.29 8.99
CA GLN A 81 31.77 15.55 9.35
C GLN A 81 33.01 16.30 8.90
#